data_AF-A0A919PXP1-F1
#
_entry.id   AF-A0A919PXP1-F1
#
_cell.length_a   1.000
_cell.length_b   1.000
_cell.length_c   1.000
_cell.angle_alpha   90.00
_cell.angle_beta   90.00
_cell.angle_gamma   90.00
#
_symmetry.space_group_name_H-M   'P 1'
#
loop_
_entity.id
_entity.type
_entity.pdbx_description
1 polymer ?
#
loop_
_entity_poly.entity_id
_entity_poly.type
_entity_poly.pdbx_seq_one_letter_code
_entity_poly.pdbx_strand_id
1 'polypeptide(L)'
;MLQDAERNQAVQDTRDRKRELRERERQAAETMLSYIREHNVTLTDATDDEAKQFASGLAKVISFESIYVSDPTVRRYLFLSSEIMDMVSAGELHAKSAVFAVRFNCYIWLGVWIREERDVPPPTETWARMAAQLADAGARFRSRMQSEGCEIEDPLQYL
;
A
#
# COMPACT_ATOMS: atom_id res chain seq x y z
N MET A 1 -20.81 -26.63 34.23
CA MET A 1 -19.87 -25.83 35.05
C MET A 1 -18.48 -25.73 34.41
N LEU A 2 -17.66 -26.79 34.33
CA LEU A 2 -16.34 -26.72 33.65
C LEU A 2 -16.43 -26.41 32.15
N GLN A 3 -17.35 -27.05 31.42
CA GLN A 3 -17.60 -26.77 30.00
C GLN A 3 -18.11 -25.34 29.74
N ASP A 4 -18.85 -24.75 30.68
CA ASP A 4 -19.34 -23.38 30.55
C ASP A 4 -18.22 -22.36 30.78
N ALA A 5 -17.29 -22.66 31.70
CA ALA A 5 -16.11 -21.85 31.96
C ALA A 5 -15.12 -21.89 30.77
N GLU A 6 -14.86 -23.07 30.20
CA GLU A 6 -14.03 -23.23 29.00
C GLU A 6 -14.64 -22.53 27.79
N ARG A 7 -15.97 -22.65 27.60
CA ARG A 7 -16.69 -21.95 26.53
C ARG A 7 -16.62 -20.43 26.70
N ASN A 8 -16.77 -19.91 27.93
CA ASN A 8 -16.67 -18.49 28.21
C ASN A 8 -15.24 -17.96 27.98
N GLN A 9 -14.22 -18.74 28.35
CA GLN A 9 -12.83 -18.40 28.08
C GLN A 9 -12.55 -18.32 26.58
N ALA A 10 -12.98 -19.32 25.80
CA ALA A 10 -12.79 -19.31 24.34
C ALA A 10 -13.49 -18.13 23.65
N VAL A 11 -14.68 -17.74 24.13
CA VAL A 11 -15.39 -16.55 23.64
C VAL A 11 -14.62 -15.27 23.99
N GLN A 12 -14.06 -15.19 25.20
CA GLN A 12 -13.27 -14.04 25.64
C GLN A 12 -11.98 -13.91 24.83
N ASP A 13 -11.21 -15.00 24.67
CA ASP A 13 -9.99 -15.02 23.87
C ASP A 13 -10.25 -14.60 22.41
N THR A 14 -11.39 -15.03 21.85
CA THR A 14 -11.81 -14.64 20.50
C THR A 14 -12.12 -13.13 20.42
N ARG A 15 -12.75 -12.56 21.46
CA ARG A 15 -13.05 -11.12 21.51
C ARG A 15 -11.78 -10.30 21.64
N ASP A 16 -10.87 -10.72 22.50
CA ASP A 16 -9.60 -10.02 22.73
C ASP A 16 -8.75 -10.03 21.46
N ARG A 17 -8.64 -11.19 20.79
CA ARG A 17 -7.96 -11.30 19.49
C ARG A 17 -8.58 -10.42 18.41
N LYS A 18 -9.92 -10.35 18.33
CA LYS A 18 -10.61 -9.46 17.39
C LYS A 18 -10.33 -8.00 17.67
N ARG A 19 -10.25 -7.62 18.94
CA ARG A 19 -9.93 -6.24 19.36
C ARG A 19 -8.48 -5.88 19.00
N GLU A 20 -7.53 -6.76 19.27
CA GLU A 20 -6.12 -6.55 18.90
C GLU A 20 -5.93 -6.39 17.39
N LEU A 21 -6.60 -7.22 16.58
CA LEU A 21 -6.55 -7.11 15.12
C LEU A 21 -7.08 -5.77 14.63
N ARG A 22 -8.23 -5.32 15.16
CA ARG A 22 -8.80 -4.01 14.81
C ARG A 22 -7.89 -2.85 15.22
N GLU A 23 -7.25 -2.95 16.38
CA GLU A 23 -6.31 -1.92 16.83
C GLU A 23 -5.10 -1.83 15.90
N ARG A 24 -4.54 -2.98 15.49
CA ARG A 24 -3.44 -3.03 14.52
C ARG A 24 -3.84 -2.49 13.15
N GLU A 25 -5.02 -2.84 12.66
CA GLU A 25 -5.59 -2.31 11.41
C GLU A 25 -5.70 -0.79 11.46
N ARG A 26 -6.21 -0.26 12.57
CA ARG A 26 -6.35 1.18 12.77
C ARG A 26 -4.99 1.86 12.83
N GLN A 27 -4.05 1.30 13.60
CA GLN A 27 -2.70 1.84 13.71
C GLN A 27 -2.00 1.87 12.36
N ALA A 28 -2.12 0.81 11.55
CA ALA A 28 -1.57 0.76 10.20
C ALA A 28 -2.14 1.86 9.29
N ALA A 29 -3.47 2.05 9.33
CA ALA A 29 -4.14 3.11 8.59
C ALA A 29 -3.70 4.51 9.07
N GLU A 30 -3.56 4.72 10.38
CA GLU A 30 -3.07 5.95 10.97
C GLU A 30 -1.61 6.23 10.59
N THR A 31 -0.73 5.23 10.58
CA THR A 31 0.66 5.34 10.12
C THR A 31 0.73 5.79 8.66
N MET A 32 -0.03 5.14 7.76
CA MET A 32 -0.09 5.52 6.35
C MET A 32 -0.60 6.96 6.17
N LEU A 33 -1.68 7.34 6.86
CA LEU A 33 -2.24 8.69 6.78
C LEU A 33 -1.33 9.76 7.38
N SER A 34 -0.68 9.48 8.52
CA SER A 34 0.32 10.35 9.14
C SER A 34 1.46 10.61 8.17
N TYR A 35 2.01 9.56 7.54
CA TYR A 35 3.06 9.73 6.54
C TYR A 35 2.64 10.65 5.39
N ILE A 36 1.44 10.42 4.81
CA ILE A 36 0.89 11.22 3.70
C ILE A 36 0.65 12.70 4.11
N ARG A 37 0.32 12.95 5.38
CA ARG A 37 0.05 14.29 5.94
C ARG A 37 1.34 15.03 6.29
N GLU A 38 2.27 14.38 6.96
CA GLU A 38 3.52 14.98 7.44
C GLU A 38 4.46 15.32 6.28
N HIS A 39 4.47 14.49 5.26
CA HIS A 39 5.27 14.69 4.06
C HIS A 39 4.43 15.31 2.94
N ASN A 40 3.44 16.13 3.30
CA ASN A 40 2.62 16.87 2.33
C ASN A 40 3.46 17.95 1.66
N VAL A 41 4.36 17.55 0.77
CA VAL A 41 5.01 18.47 -0.17
C VAL A 41 3.88 19.04 -1.02
N THR A 42 3.75 20.37 -1.03
CA THR A 42 2.89 21.04 -2.01
C THR A 42 3.43 20.64 -3.38
N LEU A 43 2.75 19.74 -4.09
CA LEU A 43 3.28 19.15 -5.32
C LEU A 43 3.50 20.21 -6.43
N THR A 44 2.92 21.40 -6.25
CA THR A 44 3.21 22.60 -7.06
C THR A 44 4.67 23.03 -6.93
N ASP A 45 5.23 22.96 -5.73
CA ASP A 45 6.54 23.55 -5.39
C ASP A 45 7.65 22.48 -5.28
N ALA A 46 7.27 21.19 -5.18
CA ALA A 46 8.21 20.07 -5.17
C ALA A 46 9.08 20.05 -6.43
N THR A 47 10.35 19.71 -6.30
CA THR A 47 11.18 19.23 -7.43
C THR A 47 10.78 17.79 -7.79
N ASP A 48 11.23 17.31 -8.96
CA ASP A 48 11.00 15.91 -9.37
C ASP A 48 11.73 14.93 -8.44
N ASP A 49 12.93 15.29 -7.97
CA ASP A 49 13.72 14.48 -7.03
C ASP A 49 13.06 14.38 -5.66
N GLU A 50 12.50 15.49 -5.13
CA GLU A 50 11.72 15.46 -3.90
C GLU A 50 10.46 14.59 -4.03
N ALA A 51 9.79 14.65 -5.19
CA ALA A 51 8.63 13.80 -5.47
C ALA A 51 9.02 12.31 -5.55
N LYS A 52 10.18 11.97 -6.13
CA LYS A 52 10.72 10.61 -6.14
C LYS A 52 11.11 10.12 -4.75
N GLN A 53 11.76 10.97 -3.96
CA GLN A 53 12.12 10.63 -2.58
C GLN A 53 10.88 10.37 -1.72
N PHE A 54 9.85 11.22 -1.88
CA PHE A 54 8.54 11.00 -1.27
C PHE A 54 7.92 9.68 -1.75
N ALA A 55 7.94 9.41 -3.06
CA ALA A 55 7.37 8.18 -3.61
C ALA A 55 8.02 6.94 -3.01
N SER A 56 9.36 6.89 -2.93
CA SER A 56 10.10 5.78 -2.33
C SER A 56 9.74 5.56 -0.85
N GLY A 57 9.62 6.64 -0.08
CA GLY A 57 9.22 6.54 1.33
C GLY A 57 7.76 6.11 1.50
N LEU A 58 6.85 6.65 0.69
CA LEU A 58 5.44 6.26 0.69
C LEU A 58 5.27 4.79 0.28
N ALA A 59 6.00 4.33 -0.75
CA ALA A 59 5.97 2.94 -1.20
C ALA A 59 6.27 1.99 -0.03
N LYS A 60 7.35 2.25 0.71
CA LYS A 60 7.74 1.45 1.88
C LYS A 60 6.64 1.39 2.93
N VAL A 61 6.10 2.55 3.33
CA VAL A 61 5.06 2.62 4.36
C VAL A 61 3.81 1.87 3.92
N ILE A 62 3.35 2.09 2.67
CA ILE A 62 2.17 1.40 2.15
C ILE A 62 2.41 -0.12 2.05
N SER A 63 3.56 -0.56 1.54
CA SER A 63 3.90 -1.99 1.42
C SER A 63 3.87 -2.69 2.78
N PHE A 64 4.49 -2.10 3.81
CA PHE A 64 4.54 -2.70 5.14
C PHE A 64 3.20 -2.64 5.85
N GLU A 65 2.50 -1.51 5.82
CA GLU A 65 1.29 -1.33 6.62
C GLU A 65 0.05 -1.98 5.99
N SER A 66 0.02 -2.13 4.66
CA SER A 66 -1.12 -2.75 3.96
C SER A 66 -1.37 -4.21 4.36
N ILE A 67 -0.35 -4.92 4.87
CA ILE A 67 -0.51 -6.32 5.32
C ILE A 67 -1.51 -6.44 6.48
N TYR A 68 -1.65 -5.38 7.26
CA TYR A 68 -2.55 -5.35 8.42
C TYR A 68 -3.98 -5.02 8.02
N VAL A 69 -4.22 -4.47 6.82
CA VAL A 69 -5.58 -4.14 6.35
C VAL A 69 -6.33 -5.43 6.00
N SER A 70 -7.45 -5.68 6.70
CA SER A 70 -8.22 -6.91 6.52
C SER A 70 -9.10 -6.89 5.26
N ASP A 71 -9.60 -5.72 4.84
CA ASP A 71 -10.36 -5.64 3.59
C ASP A 71 -9.47 -5.97 2.38
N PRO A 72 -9.81 -7.01 1.62
CA PRO A 72 -8.97 -7.48 0.52
C PRO A 72 -8.91 -6.47 -0.64
N THR A 73 -9.94 -5.66 -0.83
CA THR A 73 -10.01 -4.66 -1.91
C THR A 73 -9.11 -3.48 -1.56
N VAL A 74 -9.26 -2.92 -0.36
CA VAL A 74 -8.41 -1.83 0.15
C VAL A 74 -6.97 -2.29 0.17
N ARG A 75 -6.68 -3.48 0.71
CA ARG A 75 -5.32 -4.04 0.74
C ARG A 75 -4.72 -4.17 -0.65
N ARG A 76 -5.48 -4.69 -1.62
CA ARG A 76 -5.01 -4.81 -3.02
C ARG A 76 -4.71 -3.44 -3.62
N TYR A 77 -5.57 -2.46 -3.40
CA TYR A 77 -5.38 -1.11 -3.92
C TYR A 77 -4.18 -0.40 -3.28
N LEU A 78 -3.96 -0.57 -1.98
CA LEU A 78 -2.77 -0.09 -1.29
C LEU A 78 -1.51 -0.76 -1.85
N PHE A 79 -1.51 -2.08 -1.99
CA PHE A 79 -0.38 -2.80 -2.59
C PHE A 79 -0.07 -2.32 -4.02
N LEU A 80 -1.08 -2.12 -4.85
CA LEU A 80 -0.85 -1.58 -6.20
C LEU A 80 -0.36 -0.12 -6.17
N SER A 81 -0.76 0.66 -5.16
CA SER A 81 -0.23 2.01 -4.94
C SER A 81 1.26 2.01 -4.59
N SER A 82 1.77 1.04 -3.82
CA SER A 82 3.21 0.95 -3.57
C SER A 82 3.97 0.60 -4.85
N GLU A 83 3.46 -0.33 -5.65
CA GLU A 83 4.06 -0.67 -6.96
C GLU A 83 4.07 0.52 -7.93
N ILE A 84 3.02 1.35 -7.94
CA ILE A 84 3.00 2.61 -8.72
C ILE A 84 4.08 3.59 -8.24
N MET A 85 4.35 3.65 -6.93
CA MET A 85 5.41 4.49 -6.37
C MET A 85 6.81 3.95 -6.66
N ASP A 86 6.97 2.63 -6.78
CA ASP A 86 8.22 2.03 -7.24
C ASP A 86 8.51 2.36 -8.71
N MET A 87 7.47 2.37 -9.57
CA MET A 87 7.61 2.86 -10.96
C MET A 87 8.09 4.32 -11.04
N VAL A 88 7.64 5.19 -10.12
CA VAL A 88 8.15 6.57 -10.04
C VAL A 88 9.64 6.58 -9.71
N SER A 89 10.05 5.78 -8.72
CA SER A 89 11.45 5.67 -8.30
C SER A 89 12.35 5.12 -9.43
N ALA A 90 11.80 4.24 -10.27
CA ALA A 90 12.46 3.72 -11.46
C ALA A 90 12.45 4.67 -12.68
N GLY A 91 11.82 5.85 -12.56
CA GLY A 91 11.70 6.82 -13.66
C GLY A 91 10.71 6.43 -14.77
N GLU A 92 9.83 5.45 -14.51
CA GLU A 92 8.81 4.98 -15.47
C GLU A 92 7.59 5.89 -15.52
N LEU A 93 7.34 6.64 -14.44
CA LEU A 93 6.20 7.54 -14.32
C LEU A 93 6.64 8.95 -13.91
N HIS A 94 5.90 9.95 -14.36
CA HIS A 94 6.05 11.32 -13.89
C HIS A 94 5.73 11.42 -12.39
N ALA A 95 6.72 11.79 -11.59
CA ALA A 95 6.69 11.63 -10.14
C ALA A 95 5.53 12.39 -9.49
N LYS A 96 5.37 13.67 -9.81
CA LYS A 96 4.33 14.52 -9.20
C LYS A 96 2.92 13.99 -9.47
N SER A 97 2.64 13.59 -10.71
CA SER A 97 1.31 13.12 -11.11
C SER A 97 0.96 11.79 -10.45
N ALA A 98 1.93 10.87 -10.38
CA ALA A 98 1.75 9.58 -9.72
C ALA A 98 1.59 9.73 -8.21
N VAL A 99 2.43 10.53 -7.56
CA VAL A 99 2.31 10.84 -6.14
C VAL A 99 0.96 11.46 -5.82
N PHE A 100 0.50 12.44 -6.61
CA PHE A 100 -0.82 13.04 -6.43
C PHE A 100 -1.93 11.98 -6.52
N ALA A 101 -1.93 11.17 -7.58
CA ALA A 101 -2.95 10.16 -7.81
C ALA A 101 -2.99 9.10 -6.70
N VAL A 102 -1.83 8.59 -6.27
CA VAL A 102 -1.74 7.61 -5.19
C VAL A 102 -2.20 8.21 -3.86
N ARG A 103 -1.69 9.39 -3.48
CA ARG A 103 -2.10 10.05 -2.22
C ARG A 103 -3.60 10.28 -2.16
N PHE A 104 -4.19 10.80 -3.22
CA PHE A 104 -5.62 11.07 -3.29
C PHE A 104 -6.45 9.81 -3.09
N ASN A 105 -6.12 8.72 -3.79
CA ASN A 105 -6.84 7.45 -3.65
C ASN A 105 -6.61 6.81 -2.28
N CYS A 106 -5.39 6.82 -1.75
CA CYS A 106 -5.11 6.30 -0.41
C CYS A 106 -5.90 7.05 0.67
N TYR A 107 -6.03 8.38 0.58
CA TYR A 107 -6.89 9.15 1.48
C TYR A 107 -8.35 8.68 1.46
N ILE A 108 -8.88 8.44 0.27
CA ILE A 108 -10.25 7.98 0.11
C ILE A 108 -10.41 6.58 0.68
N TRP A 109 -9.59 5.62 0.28
CA TRP A 109 -9.72 4.22 0.70
C TRP A 109 -9.50 4.04 2.20
N LEU A 110 -8.44 4.64 2.75
CA LEU A 110 -8.18 4.58 4.19
C LEU A 110 -9.26 5.33 4.97
N GLY A 111 -9.79 6.44 4.44
CA GLY A 111 -10.88 7.17 5.07
C GLY A 111 -12.18 6.38 5.13
N VAL A 112 -12.58 5.75 4.02
CA VAL A 112 -13.74 4.85 3.94
C VAL A 112 -13.55 3.67 4.89
N TRP A 113 -12.36 3.06 4.88
CA TRP A 113 -12.01 1.94 5.75
C TRP A 113 -12.10 2.29 7.24
N ILE A 114 -11.50 3.40 7.68
CA ILE A 114 -11.54 3.85 9.08
C ILE A 114 -12.97 4.13 9.55
N ARG A 115 -13.86 4.59 8.65
CA ARG A 115 -15.27 4.83 8.96
C ARG A 115 -16.13 3.57 8.90
N GLU A 116 -15.52 2.41 8.66
CA GLU A 116 -16.21 1.11 8.52
C GLU A 116 -17.30 1.14 7.43
N GLU A 117 -17.12 1.96 6.40
CA GLU A 117 -18.02 2.03 5.26
C GLU A 117 -17.89 0.76 4.40
N ARG A 118 -19.02 0.25 3.89
CA ARG A 118 -19.06 -1.02 3.14
C ARG A 118 -18.55 -0.89 1.71
N ASP A 119 -18.75 0.28 1.10
CA ASP A 119 -18.49 0.48 -0.32
C ASP A 119 -17.16 1.18 -0.51
N VAL A 120 -16.13 0.41 -0.85
CA VAL A 120 -14.82 0.94 -1.24
C VAL A 120 -14.94 1.55 -2.63
N PRO A 121 -14.76 2.86 -2.79
CA PRO A 121 -14.90 3.50 -4.10
C PRO A 121 -13.81 3.02 -5.05
N PRO A 122 -14.12 2.93 -6.36
CA PRO A 122 -13.13 2.54 -7.36
C PRO A 122 -11.99 3.57 -7.43
N PRO A 123 -10.81 3.16 -7.93
CA PRO A 123 -9.72 4.10 -8.18
C PRO A 123 -10.13 5.20 -9.15
N THR A 124 -9.51 6.36 -9.01
CA THR A 124 -9.59 7.40 -10.06
C THR A 124 -8.99 6.90 -11.37
N GLU A 125 -9.46 7.44 -12.50
CA GLU A 125 -8.98 7.05 -13.83
C GLU A 125 -7.46 7.23 -13.98
N THR A 126 -6.89 8.29 -13.40
CA THR A 126 -5.44 8.53 -13.42
C THR A 126 -4.68 7.41 -12.70
N TRP A 127 -5.16 6.96 -11.54
CA TRP A 127 -4.56 5.84 -10.84
C TRP A 127 -4.73 4.54 -11.63
N ALA A 128 -5.93 4.28 -12.18
CA ALA A 128 -6.21 3.08 -12.95
C ALA A 128 -5.32 2.96 -14.19
N ARG A 129 -5.06 4.08 -14.88
CA ARG A 129 -4.12 4.14 -16.02
C ARG A 129 -2.67 3.86 -15.61
N MET A 130 -2.25 4.28 -14.42
CA MET A 130 -0.91 3.95 -13.91
C MET A 130 -0.82 2.47 -13.53
N ALA A 131 -1.84 1.93 -12.85
CA ALA A 131 -1.89 0.52 -12.51
C ALA A 131 -1.87 -0.39 -13.75
N ALA A 132 -2.53 0.00 -14.84
CA ALA A 132 -2.50 -0.74 -16.10
C ALA A 132 -1.09 -0.83 -16.72
N GLN A 133 -0.19 0.11 -16.41
CA GLN A 133 1.18 0.11 -16.91
C GLN A 133 2.13 -0.80 -16.12
N LEU A 134 1.70 -1.34 -14.97
CA LEU A 134 2.54 -2.17 -14.09
C LEU A 134 3.08 -3.41 -14.80
N ALA A 135 2.26 -4.08 -15.61
CA ALA A 135 2.69 -5.28 -16.34
C ALA A 135 3.86 -4.98 -17.28
N ASP A 136 3.75 -3.88 -18.03
CA ASP A 136 4.77 -3.45 -18.98
C ASP A 136 6.00 -2.88 -18.27
N ALA A 137 5.81 -2.14 -17.17
CA ALA A 137 6.90 -1.62 -16.35
C ALA A 137 7.72 -2.76 -15.71
N GLY A 138 7.05 -3.79 -15.19
CA GLY A 138 7.71 -4.98 -14.66
C GLY A 138 8.51 -5.73 -15.73
N ALA A 139 7.99 -5.80 -16.96
CA ALA A 139 8.73 -6.38 -18.08
C ALA A 139 9.97 -5.56 -18.46
N ARG A 140 9.86 -4.22 -18.50
CA ARG A 140 11.00 -3.31 -18.76
C ARG A 140 12.05 -3.37 -17.67
N PHE A 141 11.64 -3.42 -16.40
CA PHE A 141 12.56 -3.57 -15.27
C PHE A 141 13.34 -4.89 -15.36
N ARG A 142 12.66 -6.03 -15.58
CA ARG A 142 13.32 -7.33 -15.77
C ARG A 142 14.29 -7.31 -16.96
N SER A 143 13.88 -6.69 -18.07
CA SER A 143 14.74 -6.54 -19.25
C SER A 143 16.00 -5.72 -18.95
N ARG A 144 15.89 -4.61 -18.18
CA ARG A 144 17.05 -3.80 -17.77
C ARG A 144 18.00 -4.59 -16.88
N MET A 145 17.47 -5.28 -15.88
CA MET A 145 18.25 -6.13 -14.97
C MET A 145 19.03 -7.21 -15.73
N GLN A 146 18.41 -7.83 -16.75
CA GLN A 146 19.06 -8.80 -17.62
C GLN A 146 20.13 -8.18 -18.53
N SER A 147 19.92 -6.97 -19.04
CA SER A 147 20.89 -6.30 -19.92
C SER A 147 22.08 -5.69 -19.20
N GLU A 148 21.92 -5.29 -17.94
CA GLU A 148 22.97 -4.65 -17.12
C GLU A 148 23.81 -5.68 -16.33
N GLY A 149 23.60 -6.98 -16.55
CA GLY A 149 24.41 -8.05 -15.95
C GLY A 149 24.12 -8.31 -14.47
N CYS A 150 23.02 -7.78 -13.93
CA CYS A 150 22.52 -8.22 -12.64
C CYS A 150 21.79 -9.56 -12.83
N GLU A 151 22.55 -10.66 -12.71
CA GLU A 151 21.95 -11.97 -12.48
C GLU A 151 21.13 -11.90 -11.19
N ILE A 152 19.80 -11.80 -11.34
CA ILE A 152 18.91 -12.13 -10.25
C ILE A 152 18.99 -13.65 -10.15
N GLU A 153 19.87 -14.13 -9.27
CA GLU A 153 19.79 -15.52 -8.80
C GLU A 153 18.37 -15.70 -8.28
N ASP A 154 17.55 -16.45 -9.02
CA ASP A 154 16.22 -16.85 -8.58
C ASP A 154 16.41 -17.87 -7.45
N PRO A 155 16.23 -17.49 -6.17
CA PRO A 155 16.51 -18.40 -5.06
C PRO A 155 15.48 -19.53 -4.99
N LEU A 156 14.42 -19.47 -5.81
CA LEU A 156 13.29 -20.39 -5.80
C LEU A 156 13.34 -21.42 -6.94
N GLN A 157 14.39 -21.43 -7.78
CA GLN A 157 14.59 -22.51 -8.76
C GLN A 157 14.97 -23.87 -8.14
N TYR A 158 15.13 -23.94 -6.82
CA TYR A 158 15.48 -25.15 -6.09
C TYR A 158 14.42 -25.64 -5.08
N LEU A 159 13.15 -25.22 -5.21
CA LEU A 159 12.04 -25.78 -4.42
C LEU A 159 11.00 -26.48 -5.30
#